data_AF-A0A7W1W1N8-F1
#
_entry.id   AF-A0A7W1W1N8-F1
#
_cell.length_a   1.000
_cell.length_b   1.000
_cell.length_c   1.000
_cell.angle_alpha   90.00
_cell.angle_beta   90.00
_cell.angle_gamma   90.00
#
_symmetry.space_group_name_H-M   'P 1'
#
loop_
_entity.id
_entity.type
_entity.pdbx_description
1 polymer ?
#
loop_
_entity_poly.entity_id
_entity_poly.type
_entity_poly.pdbx_seq_one_letter_code
_entity_poly.pdbx_strand_id
1 'polypeptide(L)'
;GGTLAKSAGLMKEKGAKSVRAFCTHPVLSGNAYSNIENSVLEELVVCDTIPLKQKISKIKVVSVADLFAVALRNAYENKSITGLFIHSQLRNR
;
A
#
# COMPACT_ATOMS: atom_id res chain seq x y z
N GLY A 1 11.34 -5.17 -1.34
CA GLY A 1 11.75 -4.64 -2.66
C GLY A 1 12.12 -5.76 -3.63
N GLY A 2 13.17 -6.53 -3.32
CA GLY A 2 13.74 -7.52 -4.26
C GLY A 2 12.77 -8.60 -4.77
N THR A 3 12.13 -9.37 -3.88
CA THR A 3 11.17 -10.42 -4.29
C THR A 3 10.01 -9.83 -5.08
N LEU A 4 9.44 -8.72 -4.61
CA LEU A 4 8.35 -8.02 -5.29
C LEU A 4 8.72 -7.64 -6.72
N ALA A 5 9.89 -7.03 -6.93
CA ALA A 5 10.39 -6.63 -8.24
C ALA A 5 10.59 -7.84 -9.17
N LYS A 6 11.18 -8.93 -8.66
CA LYS A 6 11.38 -10.18 -9.43
C LYS A 6 10.05 -10.81 -9.82
N SER A 7 9.09 -10.92 -8.89
CA SER A 7 7.76 -11.43 -9.16
C SER A 7 7.03 -10.60 -10.21
N ALA A 8 7.19 -9.26 -10.18
CA ALA A 8 6.62 -8.41 -11.20
C ALA A 8 7.22 -8.69 -12.59
N GLY A 9 8.53 -8.92 -12.67
CA GLY A 9 9.21 -9.37 -13.90
C GLY A 9 8.60 -10.66 -14.46
N LEU A 10 8.48 -11.69 -13.63
CA LEU A 10 7.89 -12.98 -14.02
C LEU A 10 6.44 -12.85 -14.52
N MET A 11 5.63 -12.00 -13.87
CA MET A 11 4.26 -11.74 -14.33
C MET A 11 4.25 -11.07 -15.71
N LYS A 12 5.18 -10.14 -15.95
CA LYS A 12 5.30 -9.43 -17.23
C LYS A 12 5.78 -10.35 -18.35
N GLU A 13 6.75 -11.22 -18.09
CA GLU A 13 7.21 -12.28 -19.01
C GLU A 13 6.09 -13.25 -19.39
N LYS A 14 5.19 -13.56 -18.46
CA LYS A 14 4.00 -14.40 -18.71
C LYS A 14 2.88 -13.68 -19.48
N GLY A 15 3.11 -12.48 -19.98
CA GLY A 15 2.17 -11.75 -20.83
C GLY A 15 1.22 -10.79 -20.10
N ALA A 16 1.44 -10.49 -18.81
CA ALA A 16 0.65 -9.47 -18.13
C ALA A 16 0.81 -8.11 -18.84
N LYS A 17 -0.28 -7.34 -19.04
CA LYS A 17 -0.22 -6.01 -19.68
C LYS A 17 0.40 -4.94 -18.79
N SER A 18 0.19 -5.05 -17.48
CA SER A 18 0.75 -4.17 -16.45
C SER A 18 0.90 -4.94 -15.15
N VAL A 19 1.81 -4.53 -14.28
CA VAL A 19 1.93 -5.08 -12.92
C VAL A 19 1.98 -3.95 -11.90
N ARG A 20 1.15 -4.06 -10.87
CA ARG A 20 1.03 -3.10 -9.77
C ARG A 20 1.05 -3.87 -8.45
N ALA A 21 1.53 -3.22 -7.40
CA ALA A 21 1.65 -3.81 -6.09
C ALA A 21 0.98 -2.96 -5.02
N PHE A 22 0.46 -3.62 -3.99
CA PHE A 22 -0.18 -2.98 -2.84
C PHE A 22 0.46 -3.52 -1.56
N CYS A 23 0.76 -2.65 -0.61
CA CYS A 23 1.34 -3.05 0.68
C CYS A 23 0.89 -2.13 1.81
N THR A 24 0.40 -2.70 2.91
CA THR A 24 0.00 -1.90 4.08
C THR A 24 1.20 -1.22 4.76
N HIS A 25 2.34 -1.89 4.85
CA HIS A 25 3.48 -1.46 5.66
C HIS A 25 4.75 -1.26 4.80
N PRO A 26 5.11 -0.01 4.46
CA PRO A 26 6.25 0.26 3.59
C PRO A 26 7.58 0.26 4.35
N VAL A 27 7.99 -0.88 4.91
CA VAL A 27 9.29 -1.01 5.62
C VAL A 27 10.47 -0.63 4.71
N LEU A 28 10.39 -1.03 3.42
CA LEU A 28 11.30 -0.63 2.33
C LEU A 28 12.79 -0.56 2.74
N SER A 29 13.30 -1.62 3.35
CA SER A 29 14.68 -1.71 3.85
C SER A 29 15.73 -1.96 2.76
N GLY A 30 16.97 -1.61 3.07
CA GLY A 30 18.13 -1.81 2.18
C GLY A 30 17.90 -1.20 0.80
N ASN A 31 18.17 -1.98 -0.25
CA ASN A 31 18.04 -1.55 -1.65
C ASN A 31 16.59 -1.54 -2.16
N ALA A 32 15.57 -1.56 -1.29
CA ALA A 32 14.18 -1.67 -1.72
C ALA A 32 13.74 -0.55 -2.67
N TYR A 33 14.09 0.71 -2.38
CA TYR A 33 13.73 1.86 -3.22
C TYR A 33 14.32 1.72 -4.64
N SER A 34 15.63 1.46 -4.74
CA SER A 34 16.30 1.24 -6.03
C SER A 34 15.71 0.04 -6.79
N ASN A 35 15.42 -1.06 -6.10
CA ASN A 35 14.80 -2.23 -6.72
C ASN A 35 13.41 -1.90 -7.30
N ILE A 36 12.62 -1.06 -6.64
CA ILE A 36 11.28 -0.68 -7.10
C ILE A 36 11.40 0.28 -8.28
N GLU A 37 12.23 1.32 -8.17
CA GLU A 37 12.48 2.29 -9.25
C GLU A 37 12.89 1.58 -10.55
N ASN A 38 13.81 0.62 -10.46
CA ASN A 38 14.33 -0.10 -11.62
C ASN A 38 13.48 -1.31 -12.05
N SER A 39 12.39 -1.62 -11.35
CA SER A 39 11.53 -2.76 -11.68
C SER A 39 10.54 -2.46 -12.80
N VAL A 40 9.91 -3.50 -13.32
CA VAL A 40 8.78 -3.41 -14.28
C VAL A 40 7.45 -3.01 -13.63
N LEU A 41 7.42 -2.74 -12.32
CA LEU A 41 6.22 -2.23 -11.66
C LEU A 41 5.84 -0.87 -12.24
N GLU A 42 4.55 -0.72 -12.52
CA GLU A 42 3.97 0.56 -12.93
C GLU A 42 3.74 1.45 -11.71
N GLU A 43 3.22 0.88 -10.62
CA GLU A 43 3.08 1.55 -9.33
C GLU A 43 3.12 0.57 -8.16
N LEU A 44 3.61 1.08 -7.03
CA LEU A 44 3.49 0.48 -5.70
C LEU A 44 2.66 1.42 -4.82
N VAL A 45 1.46 0.99 -4.46
CA VAL A 45 0.58 1.73 -3.54
C VAL A 45 0.82 1.23 -2.12
N VAL A 46 1.08 2.17 -1.20
CA VAL A 46 1.36 1.86 0.21
C VAL A 46 0.51 2.70 1.15
N CYS A 47 0.29 2.21 2.38
CA CYS A 47 -0.30 3.07 3.42
C CYS A 47 0.78 3.89 4.13
N ASP A 48 0.39 5.03 4.69
CA ASP A 48 1.24 5.90 5.52
C ASP A 48 1.52 5.36 6.94
N THR A 49 1.42 4.04 7.14
CA THR A 49 1.68 3.39 8.44
C THR A 49 3.14 3.48 8.87
N ILE A 50 4.07 3.67 7.93
CA ILE A 50 5.48 3.95 8.17
C ILE A 50 5.88 5.10 7.25
N PRO A 51 6.52 6.18 7.76
CA PRO A 51 7.00 7.27 6.93
C PRO A 51 8.02 6.80 5.89
N LEU A 52 7.87 7.26 4.65
CA LEU A 52 8.85 6.97 3.60
C LEU A 52 10.15 7.71 3.88
N LYS A 53 11.27 7.03 3.63
CA LYS A 53 12.61 7.60 3.73
C LYS A 53 13.00 8.38 2.48
N GLN A 54 12.44 8.01 1.33
CA GLN A 54 12.74 8.58 0.02
C GLN A 54 11.45 8.70 -0.78
N LYS A 55 11.33 9.78 -1.56
CA LYS A 55 10.21 9.98 -2.48
C LYS A 55 10.63 9.45 -3.86
N ILE A 56 9.88 8.49 -4.37
CA ILE A 56 10.07 7.95 -5.72
C ILE A 56 8.76 7.98 -6.50
N SER A 57 8.86 8.16 -7.82
CA SER A 57 7.71 8.38 -8.71
C SER A 57 6.73 7.20 -8.72
N LYS A 58 7.26 5.97 -8.61
CA LYS A 58 6.48 4.73 -8.62
C LYS A 58 5.73 4.45 -7.32
N ILE A 59 6.02 5.14 -6.21
CA ILE A 59 5.34 4.91 -4.93
C ILE A 59 4.23 5.94 -4.74
N LYS A 60 3.01 5.44 -4.56
CA LYS A 60 1.85 6.23 -4.13
C LYS A 60 1.52 5.90 -2.69
N VAL A 61 1.28 6.92 -1.88
CA VAL A 61 0.92 6.78 -0.48
C VAL A 61 -0.57 7.08 -0.31
N VAL A 62 -1.29 6.19 0.36
CA VAL A 62 -2.69 6.36 0.75
C VAL A 62 -2.75 6.51 2.26
N SER A 63 -3.43 7.55 2.73
CA SER A 63 -3.55 7.74 4.18
C SER A 63 -4.53 6.76 4.81
N VAL A 64 -4.15 6.22 5.97
CA VAL A 64 -5.04 5.45 6.86
C VAL A 64 -5.44 6.23 8.11
N ALA A 65 -5.14 7.53 8.18
CA ALA A 65 -5.45 8.38 9.32
C ALA A 65 -6.94 8.37 9.68
N ASP A 66 -7.83 8.55 8.69
CA ASP A 66 -9.28 8.53 8.92
C ASP A 66 -9.79 7.20 9.47
N LEU A 67 -9.23 6.09 8.98
CA LEU A 67 -9.57 4.74 9.45
C LEU A 67 -9.22 4.60 10.94
N PHE A 68 -8.03 5.04 11.33
CA PHE A 68 -7.61 5.01 12.74
C PHE A 68 -8.41 6.00 13.60
N ALA A 69 -8.72 7.19 13.09
CA ALA A 69 -9.50 8.18 13.82
C ALA A 69 -10.90 7.65 14.18
N VAL A 70 -11.59 7.00 13.24
CA VAL A 70 -12.89 6.38 13.52
C VAL A 70 -12.75 5.18 14.47
N ALA A 71 -11.69 4.37 14.32
CA ALA A 71 -11.43 3.26 15.24
C ALA A 71 -11.23 3.72 16.69
N LEU A 72 -10.39 4.75 16.89
CA LEU A 72 -10.12 5.33 18.20
C LEU A 72 -11.38 5.94 18.82
N ARG A 73 -12.17 6.68 18.03
CA ARG A 73 -13.44 7.24 18.48
C ARG A 73 -14.41 6.14 18.92
N ASN A 74 -14.58 5.09 18.12
CA ASN A 74 -15.49 4.01 18.46
C ASN A 74 -15.02 3.26 19.72
N ALA A 75 -13.71 3.03 19.87
CA ALA A 75 -13.15 2.43 21.07
C ALA A 75 -13.40 3.28 22.33
N TYR A 76 -13.18 4.60 22.23
CA TYR A 76 -13.42 5.55 23.32
C TYR A 76 -14.91 5.64 23.71
N GLU A 77 -15.81 5.61 22.72
CA GLU A 77 -17.26 5.72 22.92
C GLU A 77 -17.94 4.36 23.18
N ASN A 78 -17.19 3.27 23.35
CA ASN A 78 -17.70 1.90 23.48
C ASN A 78 -18.65 1.47 22.34
N LYS A 79 -18.42 1.99 21.13
CA LYS A 79 -19.15 1.62 19.91
C LYS A 79 -18.45 0.49 19.18
N SER A 80 -19.22 -0.24 18.35
CA SER A 80 -18.67 -1.32 17.53
C SER A 80 -17.65 -0.79 16.51
N ILE A 81 -16.51 -1.49 16.41
CA ILE A 81 -15.46 -1.23 15.41
C ILE A 81 -15.78 -1.93 14.08
N THR A 82 -16.70 -2.91 14.08
CA THR A 82 -17.05 -3.72 12.90
C THR A 82 -17.50 -2.87 11.70
N GLY A 83 -18.14 -1.72 11.96
CA GLY A 83 -18.57 -0.79 10.91
C GLY A 83 -17.46 -0.27 9.99
N LEU A 84 -16.20 -0.26 10.46
CA LEU A 84 -15.04 0.17 9.65
C LEU A 84 -14.78 -0.73 8.44
N PHE A 85 -15.02 -2.04 8.60
CA PHE A 85 -14.77 -3.04 7.56
C PHE A 85 -15.85 -3.04 6.48
N ILE A 86 -17.04 -2.54 6.80
CA ILE A 86 -18.17 -2.40 5.88
C ILE A 86 -18.09 -1.03 5.17
N HIS A 87 -17.76 0.05 5.88
CA HIS A 87 -17.68 1.39 5.32
C HIS A 87 -16.56 1.55 4.28
N SER A 88 -15.45 0.81 4.44
CA SER A 88 -14.39 0.66 3.43
C SER A 88 -14.94 0.22 2.04
N GLN A 89 -16.01 -0.57 2.01
CA GLN A 89 -16.63 -1.02 0.75
C GLN A 89 -17.55 0.01 0.10
N LEU A 90 -17.99 1.04 0.84
CA LEU A 90 -19.05 1.96 0.42
C LEU A 90 -18.56 3.34 -0.03
N ARG A 91 -17.28 3.68 0.17
CA ARG A 91 -16.74 5.03 -0.13
C ARG A 91 -16.69 5.39 -1.63
N ASN A 92 -17.18 4.52 -2.50
CA ASN A 92 -17.27 4.68 -3.97
C ASN A 92 -18.62 4.22 -4.54
N ARG A 93 -19.72 4.29 -3.78
CA ARG A 93 -21.08 4.27 -4.35
C ARG A 93 -21.64 5.68 -4.37
#